data_AF-A0A143Z383-F1
#
_entry.id   AF-A0A143Z383-F1
#
_cell.length_a   1.000
_cell.length_b   1.000
_cell.length_c   1.000
_cell.angle_alpha   90.00
_cell.angle_beta   90.00
_cell.angle_gamma   90.00
#
_symmetry.space_group_name_H-M   'P 1'
#
loop_
_entity.id
_entity.type
_entity.pdbx_description
1 polymer ?
#
loop_
_entity_poly.entity_id
_entity_poly.type
_entity_poly.pdbx_seq_one_letter_code
_entity_poly.pdbx_strand_id
1 'polypeptide(L)'
;MKNKHQLVWGVILFGALAVLIVYSSGLFFLAKNAGTDVYTQGFYNSGMMGGRVNSNQNSSGEKLTPDQILSDVENYLKGYGNNLQVADIFVFTDADYYVSVEEKDTGRGAMELLVNPYTGQIYPEPGPNMMWNEKYSMMMGGSFRYNANATDTATVNRTEAVKIADDFVKSQLGEAFSVPGEGHAFYGYYTFHIKEDDKVIGMLSVNDLTGEVWYHDWHGDLEQVISEH
;
A
#
# COMPACT_ATOMS: atom_id res chain seq x y z
N MET A 1 -4.12 5.48 70.26
CA MET A 1 -3.28 6.34 69.38
C MET A 1 -3.25 5.72 68.00
N LYS A 2 -3.67 6.48 66.99
CA LYS A 2 -3.80 6.09 65.58
C LYS A 2 -2.41 5.93 64.96
N ASN A 3 -2.19 4.89 64.15
CA ASN A 3 -1.17 4.91 63.10
C ASN A 3 -1.81 4.53 61.76
N LYS A 4 -1.94 5.55 60.92
CA LYS A 4 -2.28 5.49 59.50
C LYS A 4 -1.02 5.01 58.77
N HIS A 5 -1.07 3.96 57.95
CA HIS A 5 -0.18 3.73 56.79
C HIS A 5 -0.54 2.42 56.07
N GLN A 6 -1.79 2.30 55.61
CA GLN A 6 -2.18 1.26 54.65
C GLN A 6 -3.07 1.90 53.59
N LEU A 7 -2.48 2.66 52.66
CA LEU A 7 -3.22 3.20 51.51
C LEU A 7 -2.29 3.79 50.44
N VAL A 8 -1.20 3.12 50.05
CA VAL A 8 -0.43 3.52 48.85
C VAL A 8 0.31 2.33 48.22
N TRP A 9 -0.39 1.29 47.74
CA TRP A 9 0.23 0.26 46.86
C TRP A 9 -0.75 -0.34 45.83
N GLY A 10 -1.75 0.43 45.40
CA GLY A 10 -2.82 -0.05 44.51
C GLY A 10 -3.01 0.72 43.21
N VAL A 11 -2.00 1.47 42.72
CA VAL A 11 -2.16 2.31 41.50
C VAL A 11 -0.98 2.21 40.51
N ILE A 12 -0.01 1.32 40.71
CA ILE A 12 1.12 1.20 39.76
C ILE A 12 1.13 -0.20 39.15
N LEU A 13 0.14 -0.50 38.30
CA LEU A 13 0.23 -1.65 37.37
C LEU A 13 -0.72 -1.60 36.16
N PHE A 14 -1.26 -0.43 35.80
CA PHE A 14 -2.13 -0.29 34.61
C PHE A 14 -1.85 0.97 33.77
N GLY A 15 -0.61 1.46 33.75
CA GLY A 15 -0.25 2.70 33.05
C GLY A 15 1.09 2.64 32.33
N ALA A 16 1.38 1.56 31.61
CA ALA A 16 2.63 1.43 30.83
C ALA A 16 2.48 0.58 29.57
N LEU A 17 1.32 0.62 28.90
CA LEU A 17 1.10 -0.10 27.63
C LEU A 17 0.32 0.70 26.59
N ALA A 18 0.39 2.04 26.66
CA ALA A 18 -0.27 2.92 25.71
C ALA A 18 0.54 4.21 25.45
N VAL A 19 1.85 4.09 25.18
CA VAL A 19 2.61 5.12 24.46
C VAL A 19 3.77 4.41 23.76
N LEU A 20 3.55 3.92 22.54
CA LEU A 20 4.61 3.64 21.54
C LEU A 20 4.00 3.28 20.17
N ILE A 21 2.94 3.98 19.74
CA ILE A 21 2.45 3.91 18.36
C ILE A 21 2.10 5.34 17.92
N VAL A 22 3.12 6.18 17.75
CA VAL A 22 3.09 7.34 16.86
C VAL A 22 4.57 7.69 16.63
N TYR A 23 5.22 7.11 15.62
CA TYR A 23 6.39 7.71 14.95
C TYR A 23 6.87 6.82 13.79
N SER A 24 6.16 6.84 12.66
CA SER A 24 6.73 6.40 11.36
C SER A 24 5.94 6.88 10.13
N SER A 25 5.41 8.10 10.13
CA SER A 25 4.91 8.73 8.89
C SER A 25 4.81 10.26 9.01
N GLY A 26 5.76 10.85 9.75
CA GLY A 26 5.81 12.29 10.01
C GLY A 26 7.05 12.96 9.43
N LEU A 27 7.31 12.80 8.13
CA LEU A 27 8.36 13.53 7.43
C LEU A 27 8.06 13.70 5.93
N PHE A 28 6.81 14.07 5.60
CA PHE A 28 6.46 14.56 4.27
C PHE A 28 5.44 15.71 4.29
N PHE A 29 5.56 16.64 5.25
CA PHE A 29 4.86 17.93 5.14
C PHE A 29 5.68 19.08 5.71
N LEU A 30 6.49 19.69 4.83
CA LEU A 30 6.93 21.07 4.96
C LEU A 30 7.04 21.66 3.55
N ALA A 31 5.92 22.23 3.08
CA ALA A 31 5.85 23.46 2.30
C ALA A 31 4.54 23.51 1.48
N LYS A 32 3.54 24.22 2.00
CA LYS A 32 2.61 24.96 1.15
C LYS A 32 2.76 26.44 1.45
N ASN A 33 2.87 27.21 0.37
CA ASN A 33 2.82 28.67 0.25
C ASN A 33 4.13 29.46 0.37
N ALA A 34 4.93 29.44 -0.70
CA ALA A 34 5.53 30.65 -1.26
C ALA A 34 5.82 30.41 -2.75
N GLY A 35 5.25 31.22 -3.64
CA GLY A 35 5.51 31.13 -5.07
C GLY A 35 6.90 31.67 -5.41
N THR A 36 7.60 30.98 -6.31
CA THR A 36 8.54 31.51 -7.31
C THR A 36 9.03 30.36 -8.18
N ASP A 37 9.09 30.61 -9.47
CA ASP A 37 9.69 29.77 -10.51
C ASP A 37 11.11 29.29 -10.18
N VAL A 38 11.49 28.20 -10.88
CA VAL A 38 12.84 27.65 -11.05
C VAL A 38 13.40 26.92 -9.83
N TYR A 39 13.35 25.58 -9.84
CA TYR A 39 14.47 24.66 -9.57
C TYR A 39 13.99 23.21 -9.68
N THR A 40 14.00 22.65 -10.89
CA THR A 40 14.23 21.19 -11.03
C THR A 40 14.94 20.93 -12.35
N GLN A 41 16.06 21.61 -12.55
CA GLN A 41 17.03 21.20 -13.55
C GLN A 41 18.00 20.21 -12.88
N GLY A 42 17.92 18.95 -13.31
CA GLY A 42 19.02 18.00 -13.37
C GLY A 42 19.38 17.29 -12.07
N PHE A 43 18.95 16.03 -11.92
CA PHE A 43 19.76 14.94 -11.35
C PHE A 43 19.19 13.57 -11.73
N TYR A 44 19.17 13.26 -13.04
CA TYR A 44 19.09 11.87 -13.50
C TYR A 44 19.97 11.70 -14.73
N ASN A 45 21.27 11.63 -14.50
CA ASN A 45 22.18 11.01 -15.46
C ASN A 45 23.27 10.25 -14.71
N SER A 46 23.11 8.94 -14.62
CA SER A 46 24.13 7.90 -14.84
C SER A 46 23.80 6.64 -14.04
N GLY A 47 23.71 5.49 -14.73
CA GLY A 47 23.74 4.18 -14.06
C GLY A 47 22.73 3.13 -14.52
N MET A 48 22.78 2.77 -15.82
CA MET A 48 22.64 1.42 -16.39
C MET A 48 21.75 0.36 -15.69
N MET A 49 20.78 -0.15 -16.45
CA MET A 49 19.92 -1.34 -16.22
C MET A 49 18.72 -1.20 -15.28
N GLY A 50 17.86 -0.20 -15.54
CA GLY A 50 16.41 -0.37 -15.36
C GLY A 50 15.82 -0.55 -16.75
N GLY A 51 15.20 -1.70 -17.03
CA GLY A 51 14.53 -1.94 -18.31
C GLY A 51 13.59 -0.78 -18.61
N ARG A 52 13.96 0.04 -19.60
CA ARG A 52 13.03 0.97 -20.24
C ARG A 52 11.99 0.10 -20.93
N VAL A 53 10.96 -0.28 -20.18
CA VAL A 53 9.72 -0.77 -20.76
C VAL A 53 9.21 0.37 -21.61
N ASN A 54 8.95 0.06 -22.87
CA ASN A 54 8.59 0.97 -23.93
C ASN A 54 7.29 1.68 -23.50
N SER A 55 7.42 2.86 -22.86
CA SER A 55 6.26 3.65 -22.51
C SER A 55 5.65 4.13 -23.82
N ASN A 56 4.43 3.66 -24.09
CA ASN A 56 3.55 4.39 -25.00
C ASN A 56 3.30 5.73 -24.34
N GLN A 57 4.17 6.71 -24.59
CA GLN A 57 3.95 8.07 -24.10
C GLN A 57 2.66 8.57 -24.74
N ASN A 58 1.58 8.53 -23.97
CA ASN A 58 0.30 9.03 -24.40
C ASN A 58 0.45 10.54 -24.63
N SER A 59 0.57 10.90 -25.90
CA SER A 59 0.85 12.27 -26.34
C SER A 59 -0.40 13.14 -26.37
N SER A 60 -1.58 12.55 -26.08
CA SER A 60 -2.87 13.25 -26.08
C SER A 60 -3.08 14.13 -24.85
N GLY A 61 -2.38 13.88 -23.75
CA GLY A 61 -2.65 14.51 -22.45
C GLY A 61 -3.92 14.00 -21.76
N GLU A 62 -4.62 13.03 -22.36
CA GLU A 62 -5.75 12.35 -21.75
C GLU A 62 -5.28 11.19 -20.86
N LYS A 63 -6.10 10.80 -19.88
CA LYS A 63 -5.82 9.60 -19.09
C LYS A 63 -6.01 8.36 -19.95
N LEU A 64 -5.10 7.40 -19.81
CA LEU A 64 -5.26 6.04 -20.29
C LEU A 64 -6.49 5.41 -19.62
N THR A 65 -7.29 4.72 -20.43
CA THR A 65 -8.44 3.96 -19.94
C THR A 65 -7.98 2.76 -19.11
N PRO A 66 -8.82 2.25 -18.21
CA PRO A 66 -8.47 1.05 -17.46
C PRO A 66 -8.13 -0.17 -18.33
N ASP A 67 -8.79 -0.35 -19.47
CA ASP A 67 -8.46 -1.43 -20.42
C ASP A 67 -7.04 -1.29 -21.01
N GLN A 68 -6.61 -0.05 -21.29
CA GLN A 68 -5.24 0.22 -21.73
C GLN A 68 -4.23 -0.09 -20.63
N ILE A 69 -4.54 0.31 -19.39
CA ILE A 69 -3.70 0.04 -18.22
C ILE A 69 -3.60 -1.48 -17.98
N LEU A 70 -4.71 -2.20 -18.04
CA LEU A 70 -4.74 -3.66 -17.95
C LEU A 70 -3.81 -4.30 -18.97
N SER A 71 -3.94 -3.92 -20.25
CA SER A 71 -3.09 -4.43 -21.33
C SER A 71 -1.60 -4.08 -21.11
N ASP A 72 -1.29 -2.86 -20.69
CA ASP A 72 0.09 -2.41 -20.47
C ASP A 72 0.74 -3.13 -19.29
N VAL A 73 0.00 -3.32 -18.19
CA VAL A 73 0.47 -4.05 -17.01
C VAL A 73 0.62 -5.54 -17.32
N GLU A 74 -0.32 -6.20 -18.00
CA GLU A 74 -0.17 -7.59 -18.42
C GLU A 74 1.06 -7.80 -19.33
N ASN A 75 1.37 -6.83 -20.19
CA ASN A 75 2.59 -6.87 -20.99
C ASN A 75 3.84 -6.68 -20.13
N TYR A 76 3.80 -5.79 -19.13
CA TYR A 76 4.88 -5.60 -18.15
C TYR A 76 5.16 -6.88 -17.35
N LEU A 77 4.11 -7.59 -16.92
CA LEU A 77 4.20 -8.81 -16.11
C LEU A 77 4.89 -9.97 -16.84
N LYS A 78 4.90 -10.00 -18.18
CA LYS A 78 5.65 -11.00 -18.96
C LYS A 78 7.15 -11.02 -18.61
N GLY A 79 7.71 -9.91 -18.11
CA GLY A 79 9.10 -9.84 -17.63
C GLY A 79 9.36 -10.62 -16.34
N TYR A 80 8.31 -10.97 -15.59
CA TYR A 80 8.36 -11.67 -14.30
C TYR A 80 8.00 -13.15 -14.40
N GLY A 81 7.53 -13.59 -15.57
CA GLY A 81 7.10 -14.96 -15.84
C GLY A 81 5.64 -15.01 -16.29
N ASN A 82 5.10 -16.24 -16.39
CA ASN A 82 3.75 -16.45 -16.92
C ASN A 82 2.68 -16.65 -15.84
N ASN A 83 3.09 -16.71 -14.57
CA ASN A 83 2.22 -17.03 -13.44
C ASN A 83 1.58 -15.80 -12.78
N LEU A 84 1.74 -14.60 -13.34
CA LEU A 84 1.18 -13.37 -12.79
C LEU A 84 0.06 -12.84 -13.67
N GLN A 85 -0.95 -12.23 -13.04
CA GLN A 85 -2.03 -11.49 -13.69
C GLN A 85 -2.47 -10.29 -12.84
N VAL A 86 -3.11 -9.32 -13.46
CA VAL A 86 -3.82 -8.23 -12.77
C VAL A 86 -5.03 -8.79 -12.03
N ALA A 87 -5.24 -8.36 -10.79
CA ALA A 87 -6.38 -8.75 -9.95
C ALA A 87 -7.41 -7.61 -9.83
N ASP A 88 -6.97 -6.43 -9.40
CA ASP A 88 -7.80 -5.21 -9.36
C ASP A 88 -7.06 -4.00 -9.92
N ILE A 89 -7.84 -3.04 -10.44
CA ILE A 89 -7.40 -1.70 -10.83
C ILE A 89 -8.24 -0.68 -10.06
N PHE A 90 -7.56 0.16 -9.29
CA PHE A 90 -8.15 1.29 -8.58
C PHE A 90 -7.91 2.56 -9.37
N VAL A 91 -9.01 3.16 -9.81
CA VAL A 91 -9.01 4.37 -10.64
C VAL A 91 -9.19 5.58 -9.73
N PHE A 92 -8.16 6.42 -9.66
CA PHE A 92 -8.21 7.67 -8.90
C PHE A 92 -8.41 8.88 -9.82
N THR A 93 -9.13 9.87 -9.33
CA THR A 93 -9.47 11.07 -10.10
C THR A 93 -8.28 12.01 -10.31
N ASP A 94 -7.31 12.02 -9.40
CA ASP A 94 -6.20 12.99 -9.37
C ASP A 94 -4.85 12.37 -8.97
N ALA A 95 -4.78 11.05 -8.89
CA ALA A 95 -3.56 10.29 -8.57
C ALA A 95 -3.25 9.22 -9.64
N ASP A 96 -2.09 8.58 -9.47
CA ASP A 96 -1.72 7.41 -10.26
C ASP A 96 -2.68 6.24 -9.99
N TYR A 97 -2.96 5.41 -10.98
CA TYR A 97 -3.81 4.23 -10.78
C TYR A 97 -3.05 3.19 -9.98
N TYR A 98 -3.72 2.59 -9.01
CA TYR A 98 -3.17 1.44 -8.29
C TYR A 98 -3.61 0.16 -8.98
N VAL A 99 -2.71 -0.81 -9.08
CA VAL A 99 -2.96 -2.12 -9.68
C VAL A 99 -2.42 -3.20 -8.76
N SER A 100 -3.30 -4.07 -8.28
CA SER A 100 -2.90 -5.30 -7.58
C SER A 100 -2.64 -6.40 -8.59
N VAL A 101 -1.57 -7.15 -8.35
CA VAL A 101 -1.15 -8.29 -9.18
C VAL A 101 -1.17 -9.53 -8.31
N GLU A 102 -1.67 -10.63 -8.84
CA GLU A 102 -1.74 -11.92 -8.14
C GLU A 102 -1.08 -13.05 -8.94
N GLU A 103 -0.82 -14.14 -8.23
CA GLU A 103 -0.42 -15.41 -8.83
C GLU A 103 -1.63 -16.16 -9.38
N LYS A 104 -1.54 -16.63 -10.63
CA LYS A 104 -2.62 -17.37 -11.30
C LYS A 104 -2.96 -18.70 -10.64
N ASP A 105 -1.96 -19.38 -10.10
CA ASP A 105 -2.10 -20.73 -9.54
C ASP A 105 -2.55 -20.75 -8.08
N THR A 106 -2.25 -19.70 -7.31
CA THR A 106 -2.62 -19.61 -5.89
C THR A 106 -3.69 -18.57 -5.58
N GLY A 107 -3.90 -17.58 -6.46
CA GLY A 107 -4.73 -16.40 -6.18
C GLY A 107 -4.15 -15.50 -5.08
N ARG A 108 -2.87 -15.67 -4.73
CA ARG A 108 -2.21 -14.83 -3.73
C ARG A 108 -1.66 -13.57 -4.39
N GLY A 109 -1.80 -12.44 -3.70
CA GLY A 109 -1.18 -11.19 -4.10
C GLY A 109 0.33 -11.35 -4.26
N ALA A 110 0.81 -11.03 -5.46
CA ALA A 110 2.22 -11.03 -5.81
C ALA A 110 2.85 -9.68 -5.50
N MET A 111 2.30 -8.59 -6.02
CA MET A 111 2.86 -7.23 -5.89
C MET A 111 1.79 -6.16 -6.14
N GLU A 112 2.13 -4.94 -5.76
CA GLU A 112 1.30 -3.75 -5.97
C GLU A 112 2.07 -2.74 -6.84
N LEU A 113 1.39 -2.20 -7.86
CA LEU A 113 1.97 -1.30 -8.84
C LEU A 113 1.19 0.00 -8.88
N LEU A 114 1.91 1.10 -9.12
CA LEU A 114 1.33 2.38 -9.52
C LEU A 114 1.59 2.60 -11.00
N VAL A 115 0.57 3.08 -11.69
CA VAL A 115 0.63 3.42 -13.11
C VAL A 115 0.21 4.86 -13.30
N ASN A 116 1.12 5.67 -13.83
CA ASN A 116 0.79 7.04 -14.15
C ASN A 116 -0.20 7.09 -15.34
N PRO A 117 -1.44 7.57 -15.15
CA PRO A 117 -2.50 7.43 -16.15
C PRO A 117 -2.24 8.30 -17.38
N TYR A 118 -1.34 9.28 -17.32
CA TYR A 118 -1.02 10.15 -18.45
C TYR A 118 0.17 9.67 -19.27
N THR A 119 1.11 8.96 -18.66
CA THR A 119 2.36 8.55 -19.33
C THR A 119 2.48 7.03 -19.52
N GLY A 120 1.64 6.25 -18.84
CA GLY A 120 1.74 4.79 -18.77
C GLY A 120 2.97 4.29 -18.01
N GLN A 121 3.65 5.15 -17.24
CA GLN A 121 4.80 4.74 -16.45
C GLN A 121 4.35 3.82 -15.31
N ILE A 122 4.86 2.59 -15.30
CA ILE A 122 4.59 1.57 -14.27
C ILE A 122 5.76 1.54 -13.29
N TYR A 123 5.47 1.54 -12.00
CA TYR A 123 6.47 1.41 -10.95
C TYR A 123 5.87 0.76 -9.69
N PRO A 124 6.70 0.19 -8.80
CA PRO A 124 6.22 -0.41 -7.56
C PRO A 124 5.51 0.59 -6.65
N GLU A 125 4.43 0.18 -5.98
CA GLU A 125 3.86 0.99 -4.92
C GLU A 125 4.83 1.11 -3.74
N PRO A 126 5.12 2.34 -3.25
CA PRO A 126 5.95 2.53 -2.07
C PRO A 126 5.29 1.97 -0.80
N GLY A 127 6.12 1.52 0.15
CA GLY A 127 5.63 1.06 1.46
C GLY A 127 5.56 -0.47 1.55
N PRO A 128 4.44 -1.08 1.95
CA PRO A 128 4.30 -2.52 2.21
C PRO A 128 4.85 -3.42 1.09
N ASN A 129 4.51 -3.13 -0.16
CA ASN A 129 5.03 -3.85 -1.33
C ASN A 129 6.57 -3.86 -1.43
N MET A 130 7.23 -2.79 -1.00
CA MET A 130 8.70 -2.70 -1.00
C MET A 130 9.31 -3.27 0.28
N MET A 131 8.66 -3.01 1.43
CA MET A 131 9.23 -3.18 2.77
C MET A 131 8.85 -4.49 3.44
N TRP A 132 7.65 -5.00 3.17
CA TRP A 132 7.07 -6.18 3.82
C TRP A 132 6.90 -7.37 2.86
N ASN A 133 6.91 -7.15 1.55
CA ASN A 133 6.76 -8.25 0.59
C ASN A 133 7.91 -9.26 0.66
N GLU A 134 7.68 -10.49 1.12
CA GLU A 134 8.74 -11.48 1.33
C GLU A 134 9.16 -12.23 0.05
N LYS A 135 8.31 -12.22 -1.00
CA LYS A 135 8.52 -12.98 -2.24
C LYS A 135 8.91 -12.13 -3.44
N TYR A 136 8.26 -10.98 -3.59
CA TYR A 136 8.34 -10.10 -4.75
C TYR A 136 8.86 -8.69 -4.40
N SER A 137 9.59 -8.54 -3.28
CA SER A 137 10.14 -7.25 -2.84
C SER A 137 10.90 -6.53 -3.95
N MET A 138 10.64 -5.24 -4.06
CA MET A 138 11.40 -4.32 -4.88
C MET A 138 12.14 -3.36 -3.94
N MET A 139 13.41 -3.08 -4.19
CA MET A 139 14.21 -2.13 -3.38
C MET A 139 14.25 -0.74 -4.01
N MET A 140 14.35 0.28 -3.16
CA MET A 140 14.70 1.64 -3.57
C MET A 140 15.96 1.63 -4.46
N GLY A 141 15.85 2.15 -5.68
CA GLY A 141 16.90 2.08 -6.71
C GLY A 141 16.66 1.04 -7.81
N GLY A 142 15.50 0.37 -7.82
CA GLY A 142 15.06 -0.48 -8.93
C GLY A 142 15.58 -1.91 -8.90
N SER A 143 16.20 -2.34 -7.80
CA SER A 143 16.65 -3.73 -7.65
C SER A 143 15.48 -4.61 -7.21
N PHE A 144 15.09 -5.55 -8.06
CA PHE A 144 14.05 -6.54 -7.77
C PHE A 144 14.66 -7.74 -7.03
N ARG A 145 14.04 -8.13 -5.91
CA ARG A 145 14.42 -9.32 -5.14
C ARG A 145 13.28 -10.34 -5.17
N TYR A 146 13.51 -11.39 -5.95
CA TYR A 146 12.62 -12.55 -5.98
C TYR A 146 13.11 -13.65 -5.03
N ASN A 147 12.24 -14.12 -4.15
CA ASN A 147 12.51 -15.26 -3.27
C ASN A 147 11.54 -16.41 -3.55
N ALA A 148 11.95 -17.33 -4.42
CA ALA A 148 11.14 -18.49 -4.79
C ALA A 148 10.75 -19.41 -3.61
N ASN A 149 11.45 -19.32 -2.48
CA ASN A 149 11.19 -20.13 -1.30
C ASN A 149 10.28 -19.44 -0.27
N ALA A 150 9.83 -18.21 -0.54
CA ALA A 150 8.87 -17.53 0.32
C ALA A 150 7.55 -18.30 0.32
N THR A 151 7.06 -18.60 1.51
CA THR A 151 5.78 -19.27 1.77
C THR A 151 4.92 -18.38 2.65
N ASP A 152 3.66 -18.75 2.84
CA ASP A 152 2.81 -18.08 3.84
C ASP A 152 3.33 -18.38 5.26
N THR A 153 3.86 -17.36 5.93
CA THR A 153 4.45 -17.41 7.27
C THR A 153 3.65 -16.58 8.29
N ALA A 154 2.43 -16.15 7.91
CA ALA A 154 1.61 -15.24 8.69
C ALA A 154 1.41 -15.73 10.14
N THR A 155 1.76 -14.88 11.10
CA THR A 155 1.47 -15.06 12.53
C THR A 155 0.15 -14.38 12.91
N VAL A 156 -0.14 -13.25 12.26
CA VAL A 156 -1.42 -12.55 12.29
C VAL A 156 -2.26 -13.09 11.13
N ASN A 157 -3.29 -13.88 11.44
CA ASN A 157 -4.18 -14.41 10.41
C ASN A 157 -5.10 -13.31 9.85
N ARG A 158 -5.70 -13.56 8.68
CA ARG A 158 -6.57 -12.59 8.00
C ARG A 158 -7.71 -12.04 8.88
N THR A 159 -8.34 -12.87 9.71
CA THR A 159 -9.46 -12.42 10.57
C THR A 159 -8.98 -11.41 11.61
N GLU A 160 -7.82 -11.67 12.21
CA GLU A 160 -7.18 -10.76 13.15
C GLU A 160 -6.71 -9.47 12.45
N ALA A 161 -6.11 -9.60 11.26
CA ALA A 161 -5.66 -8.45 10.47
C ALA A 161 -6.83 -7.53 10.07
N VAL A 162 -7.98 -8.08 9.69
CA VAL A 162 -9.19 -7.29 9.41
C VAL A 162 -9.65 -6.54 10.65
N LYS A 163 -9.66 -7.19 11.82
CA LYS A 163 -10.02 -6.52 13.08
C LYS A 163 -9.06 -5.38 13.40
N ILE A 164 -7.75 -5.60 13.24
CA ILE A 164 -6.72 -4.57 13.45
C ILE A 164 -6.97 -3.38 12.52
N ALA A 165 -7.21 -3.64 11.23
CA ALA A 165 -7.48 -2.61 10.23
C ALA A 165 -8.77 -1.83 10.53
N ASP A 166 -9.85 -2.51 10.89
CA ASP A 166 -11.15 -1.91 11.22
C ASP A 166 -11.07 -1.03 12.48
N ASP A 167 -10.43 -1.55 13.55
CA ASP A 167 -10.18 -0.79 14.79
C ASP A 167 -9.33 0.47 14.50
N PHE A 168 -8.29 0.35 13.66
CA PHE A 168 -7.47 1.47 13.24
C PHE A 168 -8.31 2.54 12.52
N VAL A 169 -9.05 2.15 11.48
CA VAL A 169 -9.85 3.06 10.66
C VAL A 169 -10.90 3.80 11.50
N LYS A 170 -11.61 3.09 12.37
CA LYS A 170 -12.60 3.73 13.26
C LYS A 170 -11.95 4.71 14.22
N SER A 171 -10.76 4.39 14.72
CA SER A 171 -10.02 5.28 15.64
C SER A 171 -9.47 6.53 14.96
N GLN A 172 -9.02 6.43 13.70
CA GLN A 172 -8.32 7.51 12.99
C GLN A 172 -9.26 8.35 12.12
N LEU A 173 -10.23 7.72 11.46
CA LEU A 173 -11.13 8.35 10.49
C LEU A 173 -12.55 8.54 11.06
N GLY A 174 -12.97 7.67 11.99
CA GLY A 174 -14.26 7.73 12.67
C GLY A 174 -15.15 6.52 12.43
N GLU A 175 -16.22 6.40 13.21
CA GLU A 175 -17.12 5.22 13.22
C GLU A 175 -17.93 5.00 11.93
N ALA A 176 -17.96 5.98 11.02
CA ALA A 176 -18.59 5.83 9.71
C ALA A 176 -17.76 4.94 8.75
N PHE A 177 -16.48 4.76 9.05
CA PHE A 177 -15.56 4.00 8.22
C PHE A 177 -15.37 2.58 8.75
N SER A 178 -15.10 1.63 7.85
CA SER A 178 -14.92 0.22 8.20
C SER A 178 -13.99 -0.51 7.26
N VAL A 179 -13.51 -1.67 7.69
CA VAL A 179 -12.75 -2.62 6.87
C VAL A 179 -13.47 -3.97 6.87
N PRO A 180 -14.24 -4.30 5.82
CA PRO A 180 -15.02 -5.54 5.77
C PRO A 180 -14.18 -6.79 5.46
N GLY A 181 -12.89 -6.61 5.13
CA GLY A 181 -11.96 -7.69 4.79
C GLY A 181 -11.83 -8.02 3.30
N GLU A 182 -12.44 -7.21 2.43
CA GLU A 182 -12.16 -7.17 0.99
C GLU A 182 -10.73 -6.70 0.73
N GLY A 183 -10.08 -7.30 -0.26
CA GLY A 183 -8.68 -7.04 -0.62
C GLY A 183 -7.84 -8.32 -0.68
N HIS A 184 -6.51 -8.15 -0.68
CA HIS A 184 -5.56 -9.17 -1.05
C HIS A 184 -4.65 -9.59 0.10
N ALA A 185 -4.30 -10.87 0.14
CA ALA A 185 -3.21 -11.38 0.97
C ALA A 185 -1.96 -11.44 0.10
N PHE A 186 -0.92 -10.72 0.50
CA PHE A 186 0.41 -10.74 -0.11
C PHE A 186 1.37 -11.58 0.75
N TYR A 187 2.59 -11.80 0.29
CA TYR A 187 3.61 -12.45 1.10
C TYR A 187 4.16 -11.47 2.13
N GLY A 188 3.79 -11.58 3.42
CA GLY A 188 4.27 -10.71 4.50
C GLY A 188 3.28 -9.64 4.98
N TYR A 189 2.15 -9.48 4.30
CA TYR A 189 1.13 -8.49 4.65
C TYR A 189 -0.21 -8.73 3.93
N TYR A 190 -1.25 -8.04 4.38
CA TYR A 190 -2.55 -7.93 3.73
C TYR A 190 -2.79 -6.48 3.31
N THR A 191 -3.47 -6.26 2.18
CA THR A 191 -4.02 -4.94 1.82
C THR A 191 -5.53 -5.06 1.82
N PHE A 192 -6.22 -4.21 2.57
CA PHE A 192 -7.68 -4.22 2.69
C PHE A 192 -8.31 -2.92 2.21
N HIS A 193 -9.51 -3.03 1.68
CA HIS A 193 -10.33 -1.89 1.28
C HIS A 193 -10.93 -1.20 2.50
N ILE A 194 -10.89 0.13 2.50
CA ILE A 194 -11.61 0.97 3.46
C ILE A 194 -12.93 1.37 2.83
N LYS A 195 -14.01 1.23 3.58
CA LYS A 195 -15.34 1.66 3.17
C LYS A 195 -15.89 2.77 4.06
N GLU A 196 -16.62 3.68 3.44
CA GLU A 196 -17.63 4.52 4.08
C GLU A 196 -18.99 4.04 3.55
N ASP A 197 -19.84 3.56 4.46
CA ASP A 197 -21.01 2.76 4.10
C ASP A 197 -20.64 1.57 3.19
N ASP A 198 -21.23 1.48 1.99
CA ASP A 198 -20.94 0.42 1.00
C ASP A 198 -19.93 0.85 -0.07
N LYS A 199 -19.41 2.08 -0.01
CA LYS A 199 -18.49 2.62 -1.01
C LYS A 199 -17.04 2.43 -0.56
N VAL A 200 -16.20 1.85 -1.44
CA VAL A 200 -14.75 1.84 -1.25
C VAL A 200 -14.22 3.27 -1.40
N ILE A 201 -13.41 3.72 -0.44
CA ILE A 201 -12.83 5.06 -0.42
C ILE A 201 -11.30 5.08 -0.42
N GLY A 202 -10.68 3.92 -0.17
CA GLY A 202 -9.23 3.81 -0.09
C GLY A 202 -8.81 2.43 0.40
N MET A 203 -7.58 2.33 0.89
CA MET A 203 -7.01 1.07 1.37
C MET A 203 -5.96 1.30 2.47
N LEU A 204 -5.66 0.23 3.19
CA LEU A 204 -4.55 0.17 4.13
C LEU A 204 -3.96 -1.24 4.12
N SER A 205 -2.70 -1.34 4.54
CA SER A 205 -2.03 -2.62 4.71
C SER A 205 -1.82 -2.98 6.17
N VAL A 206 -1.83 -4.27 6.47
CA VAL A 206 -1.48 -4.83 7.79
C VAL A 206 -0.38 -5.86 7.62
N ASN A 207 0.75 -5.68 8.31
CA ASN A 207 1.83 -6.65 8.32
C ASN A 207 1.36 -7.98 8.94
N ASP A 208 1.59 -9.10 8.25
CA ASP A 208 1.06 -10.41 8.66
C ASP A 208 1.88 -11.11 9.76
N LEU A 209 3.01 -10.52 10.17
CA LEU A 209 3.85 -10.99 11.27
C LEU A 209 3.65 -10.15 12.54
N THR A 210 3.58 -8.83 12.40
CA THR A 210 3.59 -7.89 13.52
C THR A 210 2.23 -7.25 13.82
N GLY A 211 1.31 -7.25 12.84
CA GLY A 211 0.04 -6.50 12.94
C GLY A 211 0.20 -4.99 12.79
N GLU A 212 1.38 -4.51 12.37
CA GLU A 212 1.60 -3.08 12.08
C GLU A 212 0.70 -2.63 10.92
N VAL A 213 0.07 -1.45 11.07
CA VAL A 213 -0.82 -0.87 10.06
C VAL A 213 -0.09 0.20 9.27
N TRP A 214 -0.20 0.13 7.94
CA TRP A 214 0.23 1.16 7.01
C TRP A 214 -1.01 1.75 6.32
N TYR A 215 -1.35 2.99 6.62
CA TYR A 215 -2.47 3.69 5.96
C TYR A 215 -1.99 4.33 4.65
N HIS A 216 -2.74 4.13 3.54
CA HIS A 216 -2.36 4.65 2.23
C HIS A 216 -3.01 6.02 2.01
N ASP A 217 -2.44 7.07 2.62
CA ASP A 217 -2.98 8.43 2.65
C ASP A 217 -2.56 9.31 1.45
N TRP A 218 -1.77 8.77 0.54
CA TRP A 218 -1.26 9.47 -0.65
C TRP A 218 -2.12 9.27 -1.89
N HIS A 219 -3.07 8.34 -1.85
CA HIS A 219 -4.00 8.12 -2.95
C HIS A 219 -5.06 9.22 -3.01
N GLY A 220 -5.48 9.55 -4.22
CA GLY A 220 -6.48 10.59 -4.49
C GLY A 220 -7.91 10.13 -4.22
N ASP A 221 -8.89 10.88 -4.71
CA ASP A 221 -10.29 10.48 -4.61
C ASP A 221 -10.56 9.26 -5.51
N LEU A 222 -11.07 8.17 -4.92
CA LEU A 222 -11.38 6.94 -5.65
C LEU A 222 -12.65 7.11 -6.50
N GLU A 223 -12.50 6.90 -7.80
CA GLU A 223 -13.59 6.94 -8.78
C GLU A 223 -14.28 5.59 -8.88
N GLN A 224 -13.51 4.52 -9.08
CA GLN A 224 -14.01 3.16 -9.22
C GLN A 224 -12.93 2.11 -8.96
N VAL A 225 -13.38 0.89 -8.67
CA VAL A 225 -12.54 -0.31 -8.60
C VAL A 225 -13.02 -1.25 -9.71
N ILE A 226 -12.09 -1.78 -10.49
CA ILE A 226 -12.33 -2.81 -11.49
C ILE A 226 -11.63 -4.07 -11.01
N SER A 227 -12.35 -5.18 -11.03
CA SER A 227 -11.89 -6.47 -10.54
C SER A 227 -11.92 -7.48 -11.67
N GLU A 228 -10.81 -8.20 -11.89
CA GLU A 228 -10.58 -9.09 -13.04
C GLU A 228 -10.68 -10.60 -12.69
N HIS A 229 -11.20 -10.93 -11.50
CA HIS A 229 -11.33 -12.29 -10.98
C HIS A 229 -12.64 -13.01 -11.35
#